data_AF-A0A7X0U034-F1
#
_entry.id   AF-A0A7X0U034-F1
#
_cell.length_a   1.000
_cell.length_b   1.000
_cell.length_c   1.000
_cell.angle_alpha   90.00
_cell.angle_beta   90.00
_cell.angle_gamma   90.00
#
_symmetry.space_group_name_H-M   'P 1'
#
loop_
_entity.id
_entity.type
_entity.pdbx_description
1 polymer ?
#
loop_
_entity_poly.entity_id
_entity_poly.type
_entity_poly.pdbx_seq_one_letter_code
_entity_poly.pdbx_strand_id
1 'polypeptide(L)' 'MIRRVLAVAALASAALATVPATAQAAPICRAGYMCNTQYFSDPARTNLVGVKTEFCDGEVSTWGRVTGYITWSASPCS' A
#
# COMPACT_ATOMS: atom_id res chain seq x y z
N MET A 1 13.97 43.53 -13.73
CA MET A 1 14.68 42.24 -13.89
C MET A 1 14.22 41.15 -12.90
N ILE A 2 13.61 41.52 -11.77
CA ILE A 2 12.99 40.62 -10.76
C ILE A 2 11.92 39.65 -11.33
N ARG A 3 11.21 40.05 -12.39
CA ARG A 3 10.16 39.22 -13.01
C ARG A 3 10.69 37.90 -13.60
N ARG A 4 11.98 37.86 -13.98
CA ARG A 4 12.63 36.64 -14.51
C ARG A 4 13.07 35.68 -13.41
N VAL A 5 13.38 36.19 -12.21
CA VAL A 5 13.82 35.37 -11.06
C VAL A 5 12.67 34.53 -10.52
N LEU A 6 11.46 35.09 -10.51
CA LEU A 6 10.25 34.40 -10.04
C LEU A 6 9.84 33.22 -10.95
N ALA A 7 10.07 33.34 -12.27
CA ALA A 7 9.74 32.28 -13.22
C ALA A 7 10.65 31.04 -13.06
N VAL A 8 11.91 31.23 -12.66
CA VAL A 8 12.86 30.14 -12.44
C VAL A 8 12.57 29.41 -11.11
N ALA A 9 12.12 30.13 -10.09
CA ALA A 9 11.75 29.52 -8.80
C ALA A 9 10.52 28.61 -8.90
N ALA A 10 9.55 28.94 -9.76
CA ALA A 10 8.32 28.15 -9.92
C ALA A 10 8.54 26.81 -10.66
N LEU A 11 9.56 26.72 -11.52
CA LEU A 11 9.89 25.49 -12.24
C LEU A 11 10.65 24.48 -11.37
N ALA A 12 11.39 24.95 -10.36
CA ALA A 12 12.14 24.08 -9.44
C ALA A 12 11.23 23.30 -8.47
N SER A 13 10.00 23.76 -8.23
CA SER A 13 9.06 23.12 -7.29
C SER A 13 8.29 21.93 -7.89
N ALA A 14 8.23 21.83 -9.21
CA ALA A 14 7.45 20.80 -9.91
C ALA A 14 8.14 19.43 -9.96
N ALA A 15 9.40 19.35 -9.53
CA ALA A 15 10.22 18.13 -9.57
C ALA A 15 10.21 17.36 -8.23
N LEU A 16 9.19 17.53 -7.38
CA LEU A 16 8.92 16.59 -6.28
C LEU A 16 8.52 15.26 -6.92
N ALA A 17 9.57 14.48 -7.21
CA ALA A 17 9.55 13.20 -7.85
C ALA A 17 8.45 12.33 -7.26
N THR A 18 7.52 11.90 -8.10
CA THR A 18 6.71 10.72 -7.84
C THR A 18 7.67 9.54 -7.82
N VAL A 19 8.30 9.28 -6.67
CA VAL A 19 9.03 8.03 -6.46
C VAL A 19 7.99 6.94 -6.63
N PRO A 20 8.07 6.09 -7.67
CA PRO A 20 7.11 5.01 -7.83
C PRO A 20 7.23 4.15 -6.58
N ALA A 21 6.16 4.04 -5.79
CA ALA A 21 6.24 3.18 -4.62
C ALA A 21 6.51 1.76 -5.12
N THR A 22 7.50 1.13 -4.52
CA THR A 22 7.86 -0.24 -4.86
C THR A 22 6.75 -1.17 -4.36
N ALA A 23 6.43 -2.16 -5.18
CA ALA A 23 5.55 -3.25 -4.76
C ALA A 23 6.16 -3.92 -3.51
N GLN A 24 5.34 -4.13 -2.49
CA GLN A 24 5.73 -4.77 -1.24
C GLN A 24 5.34 -6.26 -1.27
N ALA A 25 6.21 -7.10 -0.72
CA ALA A 25 5.89 -8.52 -0.52
C ALA A 25 4.90 -8.68 0.64
N ALA A 26 3.92 -9.56 0.48
CA ALA A 26 3.00 -9.91 1.55
C ALA A 26 3.76 -10.68 2.66
N PRO A 27 3.64 -10.29 3.94
CA PRO A 27 4.20 -11.05 5.05
C PRO A 27 3.56 -12.44 5.17
N ILE A 28 4.32 -13.40 5.71
CA ILE A 28 3.81 -14.74 6.01
C ILE A 28 2.93 -14.68 7.26
N CYS A 29 1.73 -15.27 7.19
CA CYS A 29 0.90 -15.46 8.37
C CYS A 29 1.45 -16.61 9.22
N ARG A 30 1.71 -16.33 10.51
CA ARG A 30 2.20 -17.36 11.45
C ARG A 30 1.04 -18.18 11.99
N ALA A 31 1.29 -19.45 12.30
CA ALA A 31 0.32 -20.30 12.98
C ALA A 31 -0.13 -19.66 14.31
N GLY A 32 -1.42 -19.77 14.63
CA GLY A 32 -2.01 -19.16 15.82
C GLY A 32 -2.27 -17.66 15.71
N TYR A 33 -2.26 -17.09 14.49
CA TYR A 33 -2.66 -15.72 14.21
C TYR A 33 -3.74 -15.66 13.14
N MET A 34 -4.68 -14.73 13.30
CA MET A 34 -5.51 -14.24 12.21
C MET A 34 -4.76 -13.12 11.50
N CYS A 35 -4.59 -13.24 10.20
CA CYS A 35 -3.88 -12.24 9.39
C CYS A 35 -4.80 -11.62 8.36
N ASN A 36 -4.64 -10.32 8.12
CA ASN A 36 -5.38 -9.58 7.11
C ASN A 36 -4.41 -8.81 6.21
N THR A 37 -4.50 -9.06 4.91
CA THR A 37 -3.75 -8.37 3.86
C THR A 37 -4.74 -7.60 2.99
N GLN A 38 -4.62 -6.29 2.97
CA GLN A 38 -5.39 -5.40 2.10
C GLN A 38 -4.56 -5.00 0.89
N TYR A 39 -5.14 -5.06 -0.31
CA TYR A 39 -4.51 -4.73 -1.58
C TYR A 39 -5.11 -3.46 -2.16
N PHE A 40 -4.26 -2.53 -2.61
CA PHE A 40 -4.64 -1.22 -3.11
C PHE A 40 -4.21 -1.03 -4.57
N SER A 41 -4.94 -0.23 -5.34
CA SER A 41 -4.53 0.08 -6.72
C SER A 41 -3.45 1.14 -6.81
N ASP A 42 -3.27 1.93 -5.75
CA ASP A 42 -2.41 3.10 -5.72
C ASP A 42 -1.36 3.02 -4.60
N PRO A 43 -0.20 3.66 -4.78
CA PRO A 43 0.88 3.67 -3.81
C PRO A 43 0.53 4.38 -2.49
N ALA A 44 -0.44 5.30 -2.51
CA ALA A 44 -0.91 5.99 -1.31
C ALA A 44 -1.88 5.15 -0.48
N ARG A 45 -2.23 3.94 -0.94
CA ARG A 45 -3.15 2.99 -0.30
C ARG A 45 -4.51 3.62 0.01
N THR A 46 -5.03 4.38 -0.96
CA THR A 46 -6.30 5.10 -0.82
C THR A 46 -7.48 4.38 -1.45
N ASN A 47 -7.24 3.56 -2.47
CA ASN A 47 -8.26 2.79 -3.17
C ASN A 47 -8.07 1.28 -2.99
N LEU A 48 -8.89 0.70 -2.11
CA LEU A 48 -8.89 -0.73 -1.81
C LEU A 48 -9.49 -1.52 -2.97
N VAL A 49 -8.76 -2.53 -3.44
CA VAL A 49 -9.17 -3.36 -4.60
C VAL A 49 -9.20 -4.85 -4.31
N GLY A 50 -8.75 -5.28 -3.13
CA GLY A 50 -8.86 -6.66 -2.70
C GLY A 50 -8.43 -6.86 -1.27
N VAL A 51 -8.80 -8.01 -0.70
CA VAL A 51 -8.40 -8.42 0.64
C VAL A 51 -8.16 -9.93 0.66
N LYS A 52 -7.17 -10.35 1.44
CA LYS A 52 -6.95 -11.74 1.86
C LYS A 52 -6.99 -11.79 3.39
N THR A 53 -7.89 -12.58 3.94
CA THR A 53 -7.96 -12.86 5.38
C THR A 53 -7.67 -14.34 5.62
N GLU A 54 -6.70 -14.61 6.49
CA GLU A 54 -6.34 -15.93 6.97
C GLU A 54 -6.85 -16.03 8.40
N PHE A 55 -7.86 -16.87 8.62
CA PHE A 55 -8.57 -17.01 9.89
C PHE A 55 -7.90 -18.02 10.83
N CYS A 56 -8.28 -17.97 12.11
CA CYS A 56 -7.73 -18.81 13.17
C CYS A 56 -8.04 -20.30 13.02
N ASP A 57 -9.13 -20.64 12.35
CA ASP A 57 -9.52 -22.01 12.00
C ASP A 57 -8.80 -22.54 10.75
N GLY A 58 -7.95 -21.71 10.13
CA GLY A 58 -7.24 -22.02 8.89
C GLY A 58 -8.05 -21.72 7.63
N GLU A 59 -9.28 -21.18 7.75
CA GLU A 59 -10.01 -20.70 6.58
C GLU A 59 -9.27 -19.51 5.95
N VAL A 60 -9.29 -19.44 4.62
CA VAL A 60 -8.75 -18.31 3.88
C VAL A 60 -9.85 -17.70 3.03
N SER A 61 -10.23 -16.47 3.33
CA SER A 61 -11.15 -15.69 2.50
C SER A 61 -10.37 -14.68 1.66
N THR A 62 -10.69 -14.62 0.36
CA THR A 62 -10.08 -13.68 -0.57
C THR A 62 -11.15 -13.07 -1.45
N TRP A 63 -11.07 -11.76 -1.67
CA TRP A 63 -11.87 -11.08 -2.68
C TRP A 63 -11.06 -10.03 -3.44
N GLY A 64 -11.51 -9.72 -4.65
CA GLY A 64 -10.95 -8.64 -5.46
C GLY A 64 -9.63 -9.02 -6.15
N ARG A 65 -8.71 -8.07 -6.25
CA ARG A 65 -7.45 -8.18 -6.99
C ARG A 65 -6.25 -8.11 -6.06
N VAL A 66 -5.25 -8.93 -6.32
CA VAL A 66 -3.95 -8.88 -5.66
C VAL A 66 -3.07 -7.86 -6.37
N THR A 67 -2.45 -6.97 -5.60
CA THR A 67 -1.53 -5.94 -6.10
C THR A 67 -0.29 -5.86 -5.23
N GLY A 68 0.68 -5.04 -5.64
CA GLY A 68 1.89 -4.79 -4.87
C GLY A 68 1.75 -3.73 -3.79
N TYR A 69 0.62 -3.00 -3.71
CA TYR A 69 0.43 -1.96 -2.69
C TYR A 69 -0.42 -2.53 -1.57
N ILE A 70 0.20 -2.83 -0.43
CA ILE A 70 -0.48 -3.56 0.63
C ILE A 70 -0.41 -2.89 2.00
N THR A 71 -1.42 -3.19 2.81
CA THR A 71 -1.40 -3.04 4.26
C THR A 71 -1.60 -4.41 4.88
N TRP A 72 -0.82 -4.73 5.91
CA TRP A 72 -0.89 -6.02 6.58
C TRP A 72 -1.05 -5.84 8.09
N SER A 73 -1.86 -6.69 8.70
CA SER A 73 -2.05 -6.77 10.14
C SER A 73 -2.21 -8.22 10.59
N ALA A 74 -1.78 -8.52 11.80
CA ALA A 74 -2.04 -9.82 12.44
C ALA A 74 -2.43 -9.65 13.90
N SER A 75 -3.31 -10.54 14.37
CA SER A 75 -3.74 -10.64 15.75
C SER A 75 -3.68 -12.10 16.22
N PRO A 76 -3.23 -12.38 17.45
CA PRO A 76 -3.19 -13.74 17.97
C PRO A 76 -4.61 -14.33 18.06
N CYS A 77 -4.70 -15.63 17.82
CA CYS A 77 -5.92 -16.41 18.04
C CYS A 77 -6.09 -16.70 19.53
N SER A 78 -7.34 -16.71 19.98
CA SER A 78 -7.75 -17.02 21.36
C SER A 78 -7.99 -18.52 21.56
#